data_AF-A0A139XVC7-F1
#
_entry.id   AF-A0A139XVC7-F1
#
_cell.length_a   1.000
_cell.length_b   1.000
_cell.length_c   1.000
_cell.angle_alpha   90.00
_cell.angle_beta   90.00
_cell.angle_gamma   90.00
#
_symmetry.space_group_name_H-M   'P 1'
#
loop_
_entity.id
_entity.type
_entity.pdbx_description
1 polymer ?
#
loop_
_entity_poly.entity_id
_entity_poly.type
_entity_poly.pdbx_seq_one_letter_code
_entity_poly.pdbx_strand_id
1 'polypeptide(L)'
;MAPACIGVKQDDHLNCAELCLFASDLMEQVLKLGGTFVTKMFMGSETNNFKVYLRTRFKKVSSAKPRACRQESREMYFVCQHFVGRDRLAEEVQLKGCFTGKEGFL
;
A
#
# COMPACT_ATOMS: atom_id res chain seq x y z
N MET A 1 -12.90 -0.18 -2.46
CA MET A 1 -13.25 0.54 -1.22
C MET A 1 -13.44 2.01 -1.57
N ALA A 2 -14.36 2.71 -0.92
CA ALA A 2 -14.49 4.16 -1.03
C ALA A 2 -15.16 4.67 0.25
N PRO A 3 -14.62 5.72 0.90
CA PRO A 3 -15.27 6.37 2.02
C PRO A 3 -16.53 7.11 1.56
N ALA A 4 -17.38 7.53 2.51
CA ALA A 4 -18.51 8.40 2.19
C ALA A 4 -17.98 9.72 1.61
N CYS A 5 -18.41 10.05 0.38
CA CYS A 5 -17.98 11.27 -0.28
C CYS A 5 -18.74 12.46 0.33
N ILE A 6 -18.00 13.49 0.73
CA ILE A 6 -18.55 14.77 1.20
C ILE A 6 -18.72 15.78 0.05
N GLY A 7 -18.24 15.46 -1.15
CA GLY A 7 -18.40 16.26 -2.36
C GLY A 7 -17.23 17.22 -2.63
N VAL A 8 -16.30 17.34 -1.68
CA VAL A 8 -15.05 18.09 -1.85
C VAL A 8 -13.99 17.15 -2.41
N LYS A 9 -13.63 17.35 -3.67
CA LYS A 9 -12.81 16.40 -4.45
C LYS A 9 -11.46 16.10 -3.81
N GLN A 10 -10.83 17.09 -3.19
CA GLN A 10 -9.53 16.92 -2.56
C GLN A 10 -9.65 16.09 -1.29
N ASP A 11 -10.57 16.43 -0.40
CA ASP A 11 -10.82 15.67 0.84
C ASP A 11 -11.30 14.25 0.54
N ASP A 12 -12.20 14.07 -0.41
CA ASP A 12 -12.67 12.75 -0.84
C ASP A 12 -11.51 11.88 -1.35
N HIS A 13 -10.55 12.49 -2.05
CA HIS A 13 -9.32 11.82 -2.48
C HIS A 13 -8.43 11.45 -1.30
N LEU A 14 -8.17 12.38 -0.38
CA LEU A 14 -7.31 12.16 0.79
C LEU A 14 -7.88 11.08 1.72
N ASN A 15 -9.19 11.15 2.01
CA ASN A 15 -9.89 10.12 2.80
C ASN A 15 -9.81 8.75 2.12
N CYS A 16 -9.92 8.70 0.78
CA CYS A 16 -9.78 7.46 0.05
C CYS A 16 -8.34 6.94 0.05
N ALA A 17 -7.34 7.85 0.01
CA ALA A 17 -5.93 7.50 0.09
C ALA A 17 -5.59 6.91 1.47
N GLU A 18 -6.07 7.54 2.55
CA GLU A 18 -5.92 7.06 3.91
C GLU A 18 -6.49 5.65 4.09
N LEU A 19 -7.70 5.40 3.57
CA LEU A 19 -8.30 4.06 3.58
C LEU A 19 -7.47 3.04 2.79
N CYS A 20 -6.87 3.45 1.67
CA CYS A 20 -5.97 2.59 0.90
C CYS A 20 -4.69 2.26 1.67
N LEU A 21 -4.16 3.19 2.47
CA LEU A 21 -3.00 2.96 3.31
C LEU A 21 -3.30 1.94 4.42
N PHE A 22 -4.42 2.10 5.14
CA PHE A 22 -4.85 1.12 6.14
C PHE A 22 -5.05 -0.28 5.55
N ALA A 23 -5.68 -0.38 4.38
CA ALA A 23 -5.83 -1.66 3.70
C ALA A 23 -4.50 -2.25 3.23
N SER A 24 -3.52 -1.40 2.90
CA SER A 24 -2.18 -1.85 2.53
C SER A 24 -1.41 -2.39 3.73
N ASP A 25 -1.54 -1.78 4.91
CA ASP A 25 -0.95 -2.31 6.13
C ASP A 25 -1.55 -3.67 6.50
N LEU A 26 -2.88 -3.80 6.43
CA LEU A 26 -3.54 -5.10 6.63
C LEU A 26 -3.08 -6.12 5.58
N MET A 27 -3.00 -5.72 4.31
CA MET A 27 -2.53 -6.58 3.22
C MET A 27 -1.13 -7.12 3.48
N GLU A 28 -0.20 -6.29 3.97
CA GLU A 28 1.15 -6.74 4.28
C GLU A 28 1.22 -7.78 5.41
N GLN A 29 0.23 -7.79 6.32
CA GLN A 29 0.13 -8.78 7.40
C GLN A 29 -0.53 -10.09 6.95
N VAL A 30 -1.48 -10.04 6.01
CA VAL A 30 -2.30 -11.21 5.62
C VAL A 30 -1.86 -11.86 4.31
N LEU A 31 -1.18 -11.12 3.43
CA LEU A 31 -0.88 -11.58 2.09
C LEU A 31 0.37 -12.46 2.08
N LYS A 32 0.22 -13.68 1.56
CA LYS A 32 1.35 -14.60 1.36
C LYS A 32 2.29 -14.10 0.27
N LEU A 33 3.56 -14.48 0.36
CA LEU A 33 4.54 -14.26 -0.72
C LEU A 33 3.99 -14.78 -2.05
N GLY A 34 4.18 -14.00 -3.11
CA GLY A 34 3.62 -14.26 -4.44
C GLY A 34 2.14 -13.90 -4.60
N GLY A 35 1.47 -13.45 -3.54
CA GLY A 35 0.05 -13.07 -3.56
C GLY A 35 -0.28 -11.88 -4.47
N THR A 36 -1.58 -11.66 -4.65
CA THR A 36 -2.13 -10.55 -5.46
C THR A 36 -3.00 -9.66 -4.58
N PHE A 37 -2.84 -8.34 -4.76
CA PHE A 37 -3.65 -7.33 -4.11
C PHE A 37 -4.31 -6.45 -5.17
N VAL A 38 -5.59 -6.14 -4.97
CA VAL A 38 -6.34 -5.23 -5.86
C VAL A 38 -7.01 -4.18 -4.99
N THR A 39 -6.78 -2.92 -5.31
CA THR A 39 -7.38 -1.81 -4.56
C THR A 39 -7.94 -0.74 -5.48
N LYS A 40 -8.94 -0.03 -4.99
CA LYS A 40 -9.64 1.06 -5.67
C LYS A 40 -9.30 2.37 -4.98
N MET A 41 -8.93 3.38 -5.75
CA MET A 41 -8.59 4.72 -5.27
C MET A 41 -9.22 5.80 -6.16
N PHE A 42 -9.59 6.94 -5.59
CA PHE A 42 -9.88 8.13 -6.40
C PHE A 42 -8.58 8.80 -6.86
N MET A 43 -8.54 9.22 -8.12
CA MET A 43 -7.41 9.93 -8.70
C MET A 43 -7.24 11.32 -8.06
N GLY A 44 -6.03 11.62 -7.62
CA GLY A 44 -5.64 12.91 -7.04
C GLY A 44 -4.13 13.00 -6.82
N SER A 45 -3.70 13.89 -5.94
CA SER A 45 -2.28 14.19 -5.69
C SER A 45 -1.48 12.97 -5.22
N GLU A 46 -2.06 12.13 -4.36
CA GLU A 46 -1.36 11.01 -3.72
C GLU A 46 -1.36 9.73 -4.56
N THR A 47 -2.04 9.72 -5.69
CA THR A 47 -2.18 8.51 -6.53
C THR A 47 -0.83 7.98 -7.03
N ASN A 48 0.09 8.88 -7.39
CA ASN A 48 1.43 8.48 -7.84
C ASN A 48 2.30 7.98 -6.67
N ASN A 49 2.26 8.65 -5.52
CA ASN A 49 2.99 8.24 -4.32
C ASN A 49 2.57 6.83 -3.89
N PHE A 50 1.26 6.58 -3.87
CA PHE A 50 0.71 5.27 -3.54
C PHE A 50 1.13 4.19 -4.55
N LYS A 51 1.15 4.51 -5.86
CA LYS A 51 1.64 3.60 -6.90
C LYS A 51 3.12 3.26 -6.72
N VAL A 52 3.95 4.24 -6.35
CA VAL A 52 5.38 4.02 -6.07
C VAL A 52 5.54 3.09 -4.88
N TYR A 53 4.82 3.34 -3.78
CA TYR A 53 4.79 2.44 -2.63
C TYR A 53 4.39 1.01 -3.01
N LEU A 54 3.34 0.82 -3.81
CA LEU A 54 2.96 -0.53 -4.26
C LEU A 54 4.06 -1.20 -5.11
N ARG A 55 4.84 -0.44 -5.89
CA ARG A 55 5.94 -1.01 -6.68
C ARG A 55 7.12 -1.48 -5.84
N THR A 56 7.27 -1.01 -4.59
CA THR A 56 8.31 -1.54 -3.68
C THR A 56 7.90 -2.88 -3.07
N ARG A 57 6.59 -3.18 -3.04
CA ARG A 57 6.04 -4.40 -2.42
C ARG A 57 5.67 -5.50 -3.42
N PHE A 58 5.51 -5.18 -4.70
CA PHE A 58 5.04 -6.11 -5.73
C PHE A 58 5.93 -6.06 -6.97
N LYS A 59 6.17 -7.21 -7.59
CA LYS A 59 6.95 -7.26 -8.85
C LYS A 59 6.25 -6.58 -10.02
N LYS A 60 4.91 -6.59 -10.02
CA LYS A 60 4.11 -6.03 -11.11
C LYS A 60 2.93 -5.23 -10.55
N VAL A 61 2.88 -3.96 -10.90
CA VAL A 61 1.78 -3.05 -10.53
C VAL A 61 1.22 -2.42 -11.80
N SER A 62 -0.05 -2.67 -12.06
CA SER A 62 -0.81 -2.07 -13.15
C SER A 62 -1.90 -1.17 -12.59
N SER A 63 -2.19 -0.09 -13.31
CA SER A 63 -3.32 0.79 -13.03
C SER A 63 -4.32 0.67 -14.17
N ALA A 64 -5.58 0.37 -13.85
CA ALA A 64 -6.64 0.20 -14.84
C ALA A 64 -7.88 1.01 -14.44
N LYS A 65 -8.50 1.66 -15.44
CA LYS A 65 -9.89 2.13 -15.34
C LYS A 65 -10.76 1.18 -16.14
N PRO A 66 -11.52 0.27 -15.52
CA PRO A 66 -12.33 -0.71 -16.24
C PRO A 66 -13.44 0.00 -17.03
N ARG A 67 -13.85 -0.58 -18.17
CA ARG A 67 -14.95 -0.05 -19.01
C ARG A 67 -16.28 0.05 -18.26
N ALA A 68 -16.46 -0.74 -17.20
CA ALA A 68 -17.62 -0.70 -16.31
C ALA A 68 -17.64 0.53 -15.38
N CYS A 69 -16.52 1.26 -15.25
CA CYS A 69 -16.47 2.49 -14.47
C CYS A 69 -17.14 3.64 -15.25
N ARG A 70 -18.02 4.40 -14.59
CA ARG A 70 -18.66 5.56 -15.21
C ARG A 70 -17.58 6.55 -15.69
N GLN A 71 -17.77 7.14 -16.87
CA GLN A 71 -16.79 8.11 -17.39
C GLN A 71 -16.55 9.28 -16.43
N GLU A 72 -17.62 9.78 -15.82
CA GLU A 72 -17.63 10.87 -14.83
C GLU A 72 -16.85 10.54 -13.54
N SER A 73 -16.70 9.25 -13.21
CA SER A 73 -16.05 8.83 -11.98
C SER A 73 -14.53 8.89 -12.11
N ARG A 74 -13.86 9.42 -11.10
CA ARG A 74 -12.39 9.57 -11.05
C ARG A 74 -11.70 8.36 -10.44
N GLU A 75 -12.35 7.20 -10.48
CA GLU A 75 -11.82 5.99 -9.90
C GLU A 75 -10.75 5.34 -10.76
N MET A 76 -9.73 4.84 -10.07
CA MET A 76 -8.66 4.01 -10.61
C MET A 76 -8.55 2.74 -9.78
N TYR A 77 -8.26 1.62 -10.45
CA TYR A 77 -7.95 0.37 -9.79
C TYR A 77 -6.47 0.06 -9.96
N PHE A 78 -5.83 -0.32 -8.87
CA PHE A 78 -4.48 -0.86 -8.86
C PHE A 78 -4.54 -2.38 -8.76
N VAL A 79 -3.86 -3.05 -9.68
CA VAL A 79 -3.69 -4.51 -9.71
C VAL A 79 -2.22 -4.81 -9.46
N CYS A 80 -1.95 -5.38 -8.30
CA CYS A 80 -0.61 -5.62 -7.77
C CYS A 80 -0.38 -7.13 -7.67
N GLN A 81 0.58 -7.66 -8.43
CA GLN A 81 0.83 -9.09 -8.55
C GLN A 81 2.23 -9.43 -8.05
N HIS A 82 2.37 -10.66 -7.53
CA HIS A 82 3.61 -11.19 -6.97
C HIS A 82 4.13 -10.37 -5.80
N PHE A 83 3.40 -10.42 -4.68
CA PHE A 83 3.83 -9.80 -3.42
C PHE A 83 5.22 -10.32 -3.02
N VAL A 84 6.15 -9.41 -2.76
CA VAL A 84 7.54 -9.71 -2.42
C VAL A 84 7.73 -9.75 -0.90
N GLY A 85 6.80 -9.20 -0.12
CA GLY A 85 6.91 -9.07 1.32
C GLY A 85 7.51 -7.73 1.76
N ARG A 86 7.47 -7.45 3.08
CA ARG A 86 8.43 -6.51 3.68
C ARG A 86 9.77 -7.27 3.75
N ASP A 87 10.85 -6.66 3.28
CA ASP A 87 12.17 -6.98 3.85
C ASP A 87 11.98 -6.86 5.36
N ARG A 88 12.23 -7.94 6.12
CA ARG A 88 12.00 -7.91 7.55
C ARG A 88 12.86 -6.77 8.09
N LEU A 89 12.25 -5.70 8.58
CA LEU A 89 12.94 -4.72 9.44
C LEU A 89 13.60 -5.42 10.65
N ALA A 90 13.12 -6.61 11.03
CA ALA A 90 13.77 -7.49 12.00
C ALA A 90 15.14 -8.02 11.55
N GLU A 91 15.42 -8.12 10.24
CA GLU A 91 16.71 -8.52 9.69
C GLU A 91 17.66 -7.32 9.51
N GLU A 92 17.14 -6.10 9.31
CA GLU A 92 17.96 -4.87 9.38
C GLU A 92 18.44 -4.55 10.81
N VAL A 93 17.68 -4.92 11.85
CA VAL A 93 18.10 -4.77 13.27
C VAL A 93 19.09 -5.88 13.70
N GLN A 94 19.29 -6.91 12.89
CA GLN A 94 20.22 -8.02 13.18
C GLN A 94 21.45 -8.04 12.28
N LEU A 95 21.92 -6.88 11.83
CA LEU A 95 23.32 -6.75 11.43
C LEU A 95 24.21 -7.04 12.65
N LYS A 96 24.87 -8.19 12.62
CA LYS A 96 25.90 -8.60 13.58
C LYS A 96 26.90 -7.45 13.80
N GLY A 97 26.86 -6.82 14.98
CA GLY A 97 27.91 -5.90 15.41
C GLY A 97 27.50 -4.63 16.15
N CYS A 98 26.22 -4.32 16.37
CA CYS A 98 25.85 -3.13 17.14
C CYS A 98 25.69 -3.46 18.65
N PHE A 99 26.67 -3.01 19.45
CA PHE A 99 26.67 -2.85 20.92
C PHE A 99 25.34 -2.21 21.41
N THR A 100 24.72 -2.49 22.56
CA THR A 100 25.08 -3.13 23.84
C THR A 100 23.81 -3.52 24.62
N GLY A 101 23.95 -4.40 25.62
CA GLY A 101 22.93 -4.60 26.66
C GLY A 101 23.09 -5.83 27.55
N LYS A 102 24.17 -6.61 27.43
CA LYS A 102 24.45 -7.74 28.32
C LYS A 102 25.94 -7.84 28.66
N GLU A 103 26.46 -6.88 29.40
CA GLU A 103 27.42 -7.23 30.45
C GLU A 103 26.59 -7.45 31.71
N GLY A 104 26.36 -8.72 32.00
CA GLY A 104 25.69 -9.15 33.22
C GLY A 104 26.55 -8.84 34.43
N PHE A 105 25.89 -8.38 35.48
CA PHE A 105 26.31 -8.69 36.84
C PHE A 105 26.29 -10.22 37.03
N LEU A 106 27.31 -10.71 37.75
CA LEU A 106 27.59 -12.07 38.23
C LEU A 106 28.34 -13.01 37.27
#